data_AF-A0A6J6TVL8-F1
#
_entry.id   AF-A0A6J6TVL8-F1
#
_cell.length_a   1.000
_cell.length_b   1.000
_cell.length_c   1.000
_cell.angle_alpha   90.00
_cell.angle_beta   90.00
_cell.angle_gamma   90.00
#
_symmetry.space_group_name_H-M   'P 1'
#
loop_
_entity.id
_entity.type
_entity.pdbx_description
1 polymer ?
#
loop_
_entity_poly.entity_id
_entity_poly.type
_entity_poly.pdbx_seq_one_letter_code
_entity_poly.pdbx_strand_id
1 'polypeptide(L)'
;MPEAIEFGDLAFKLNCMLDEDIRILKVTTMTTGFHARFSATRRNYTYKILDANQIVTPLRRLDVAPWYRELDIDALNKASVLLLGTHDFAAFCRFREGATTVRTLMHFEWVRDDEGYLIAEIAADAFCYSMVRNLVGAVVCVAEGRNSYEWLTAMLANKERVPDSLVFVAKGLTLRNVEYSSEATSK
;
A
#
# COMPACT_ATOMS: atom_id res chain seq x y z
N MET A 1 -35.83 4.81 -8.16
CA MET A 1 -35.24 3.46 -8.25
C MET A 1 -36.34 2.44 -8.03
N PRO A 2 -36.31 1.25 -8.65
CA PRO A 2 -37.30 0.21 -8.37
C PRO A 2 -37.29 -0.12 -6.87
N GLU A 3 -38.47 -0.23 -6.27
CA GLU A 3 -38.69 -0.20 -4.81
C GLU A 3 -38.22 -1.43 -4.01
N ALA A 4 -37.64 -2.44 -4.64
CA ALA A 4 -37.02 -3.55 -3.92
C ALA A 4 -35.97 -4.26 -4.79
N ILE A 5 -34.75 -3.71 -4.85
CA ILE A 5 -33.61 -4.54 -5.24
C ILE A 5 -33.24 -5.36 -4.01
N GLU A 6 -33.67 -6.62 -3.98
CA GLU A 6 -33.10 -7.57 -3.01
C GLU A 6 -31.62 -7.76 -3.33
N PHE A 7 -30.76 -7.34 -2.42
CA PHE A 7 -29.30 -7.40 -2.59
C PHE A 7 -28.74 -8.83 -2.59
N GLY A 8 -29.56 -9.84 -2.27
CA GLY A 8 -29.12 -11.20 -1.99
C GLY A 8 -28.25 -11.81 -3.10
N ASP A 9 -28.60 -11.58 -4.37
CA ASP A 9 -27.85 -12.10 -5.51
C ASP A 9 -27.26 -11.01 -6.42
N LEU A 10 -27.35 -9.73 -6.05
CA LEU A 10 -26.91 -8.63 -6.90
C LEU A 10 -25.41 -8.72 -7.21
N ALA A 11 -24.58 -9.01 -6.20
CA ALA A 11 -23.14 -9.19 -6.40
C ALA A 11 -22.84 -10.33 -7.39
N PHE A 12 -23.57 -11.45 -7.27
CA PHE A 12 -23.43 -12.59 -8.18
C PHE A 12 -23.81 -12.21 -9.61
N LYS A 13 -24.99 -11.60 -9.81
CA LYS A 13 -25.47 -11.17 -11.12
C LYS A 13 -24.52 -10.20 -11.82
N LEU A 14 -23.96 -9.25 -11.07
CA LEU A 14 -22.98 -8.32 -11.61
C LEU A 14 -21.68 -9.03 -11.97
N ASN A 15 -21.22 -9.99 -11.16
CA ASN A 15 -20.02 -10.79 -11.48
C ASN A 15 -20.21 -11.67 -12.72
N CYS A 16 -21.43 -12.11 -13.05
CA CYS A 16 -21.71 -12.79 -14.31
C CYS A 16 -21.50 -11.90 -15.56
N MET A 17 -21.44 -10.57 -15.39
CA MET A 17 -21.22 -9.60 -16.47
C MET A 17 -19.78 -9.08 -16.53
N LEU A 18 -18.93 -9.42 -15.55
CA LEU A 18 -17.56 -8.91 -15.42
C LEU A 18 -16.52 -9.95 -15.82
N ASP A 19 -15.34 -9.49 -16.25
CA ASP A 19 -14.16 -10.32 -16.50
C ASP A 19 -13.49 -10.78 -15.20
N GLU A 20 -12.73 -11.89 -15.25
CA GLU A 20 -12.12 -12.54 -14.07
C GLU A 20 -11.16 -11.68 -13.25
N ASP A 21 -10.65 -10.61 -13.82
CA ASP A 21 -9.78 -9.63 -13.17
C ASP A 21 -10.54 -8.59 -12.32
N ILE A 22 -11.86 -8.46 -12.51
CA ILE A 22 -12.72 -7.53 -11.76
C ILE A 22 -13.90 -8.29 -11.14
N ARG A 23 -13.96 -8.25 -9.81
CA ARG A 23 -15.00 -8.96 -9.04
C ARG A 23 -15.58 -8.07 -7.95
N ILE A 24 -16.91 -8.04 -7.86
CA ILE A 24 -17.67 -7.42 -6.78
C ILE A 24 -17.74 -8.42 -5.62
N LEU A 25 -17.08 -8.08 -4.52
CA LEU A 25 -17.01 -8.94 -3.32
C LEU A 25 -18.18 -8.72 -2.36
N LYS A 26 -18.70 -7.49 -2.28
CA LYS A 26 -19.78 -7.12 -1.36
C LYS A 26 -20.55 -5.92 -1.91
N VAL A 27 -21.86 -5.91 -1.67
CA VAL A 27 -22.74 -4.75 -1.86
C VAL A 27 -23.40 -4.41 -0.54
N THR A 28 -23.49 -3.12 -0.20
CA THR A 28 -24.07 -2.66 1.06
C THR A 28 -24.68 -1.28 0.86
N THR A 29 -25.82 -1.02 1.49
CA THR A 29 -26.45 0.31 1.53
C THR A 29 -25.66 1.25 2.44
N MET A 30 -25.50 2.49 2.01
CA MET A 30 -24.80 3.53 2.77
C MET A 30 -25.67 4.76 2.92
N THR A 31 -25.33 5.61 3.89
CA THR A 31 -26.01 6.90 4.08
C THR A 31 -25.77 7.83 2.88
N THR A 32 -26.71 8.73 2.61
CA THR A 32 -26.65 9.64 1.44
C THR A 32 -25.40 10.54 1.42
N GLY A 33 -24.81 10.82 2.60
CA GLY A 33 -23.60 11.63 2.73
C GLY A 33 -22.29 10.84 2.52
N PHE A 34 -22.36 9.54 2.31
CA PHE A 34 -21.17 8.71 2.12
C PHE A 34 -20.44 9.03 0.81
N HIS A 35 -19.12 9.12 0.88
CA HIS A 35 -18.26 9.22 -0.29
C HIS A 35 -17.05 8.29 -0.15
N ALA A 36 -16.93 7.29 -1.05
CA ALA A 36 -15.91 6.24 -0.99
C ALA A 36 -14.46 6.76 -0.83
N ARG A 37 -14.14 7.92 -1.42
CA ARG A 37 -12.84 8.61 -1.23
C ARG A 37 -12.74 9.45 0.04
N PHE A 38 -13.67 10.37 0.30
CA PHE A 38 -13.52 11.40 1.33
C PHE A 38 -13.96 10.91 2.73
N SER A 39 -14.81 9.90 2.81
CA SER A 39 -15.22 9.28 4.07
C SER A 39 -14.22 8.25 4.60
N ALA A 40 -13.22 7.87 3.80
CA ALA A 40 -12.22 6.87 4.19
C ALA A 40 -11.20 7.46 5.16
N THR A 41 -11.02 6.80 6.29
CA THR A 41 -10.14 7.22 7.39
C THR A 41 -8.77 6.57 7.32
N ARG A 42 -8.65 5.39 6.70
CA ARG A 42 -7.39 4.66 6.57
C ARG A 42 -7.38 3.80 5.30
N ARG A 43 -6.23 3.71 4.64
CA ARG A 43 -5.99 2.72 3.57
C ARG A 43 -4.88 1.79 4.01
N ASN A 44 -5.08 0.50 3.80
CA ASN A 44 -4.11 -0.53 4.15
C ASN A 44 -3.62 -1.21 2.88
N TYR A 45 -2.32 -1.14 2.64
CA TYR A 45 -1.62 -1.83 1.56
C TYR A 45 -0.75 -2.95 2.12
N THR A 46 -0.50 -3.94 1.28
CA THR A 46 0.59 -4.90 1.47
C THR A 46 1.56 -4.80 0.30
N TYR A 47 2.84 -5.02 0.58
CA TYR A 47 3.86 -5.19 -0.45
C TYR A 47 4.61 -6.49 -0.23
N LYS A 48 4.60 -7.41 -1.20
CA LYS A 48 5.29 -8.71 -1.08
C LYS A 48 6.57 -8.78 -1.90
N ILE A 49 7.64 -9.25 -1.27
CA ILE A 49 8.94 -9.51 -1.86
C ILE A 49 9.33 -10.97 -1.61
N LEU A 50 9.86 -11.63 -2.64
CA LEU A 50 10.63 -12.85 -2.48
C LEU A 50 12.09 -12.53 -2.77
N ASP A 51 12.93 -12.57 -1.74
CA ASP A 51 14.31 -12.12 -1.76
C ASP A 51 15.30 -13.29 -1.97
N ALA A 52 16.60 -13.02 -1.79
CA ALA A 52 17.68 -14.01 -1.91
C ALA A 52 17.72 -14.75 -3.26
N ASN A 53 17.31 -14.06 -4.34
CA ASN A 53 17.32 -14.59 -5.71
C ASN A 53 16.50 -15.90 -5.88
N GLN A 54 15.53 -16.12 -5.00
CA GLN A 54 14.63 -17.26 -5.10
C GLN A 54 13.64 -17.09 -6.27
N ILE A 55 13.12 -18.21 -6.75
CA ILE A 55 12.22 -18.24 -7.91
C ILE A 55 10.78 -18.02 -7.44
N VAL A 56 10.14 -16.96 -7.93
CA VAL A 56 8.70 -16.75 -7.74
C VAL A 56 7.93 -17.82 -8.52
N THR A 57 7.12 -18.61 -7.80
CA THR A 57 6.33 -19.68 -8.41
C THR A 57 5.26 -19.12 -9.37
N PRO A 58 4.81 -19.89 -10.37
CA PRO A 58 3.81 -19.41 -11.33
C PRO A 58 2.51 -18.91 -10.68
N LEU A 59 2.09 -19.47 -9.54
CA LEU A 59 0.87 -19.05 -8.83
C LEU A 59 1.00 -17.70 -8.13
N ARG A 60 2.23 -17.26 -7.84
CA ARG A 60 2.54 -15.98 -7.15
C ARG A 60 3.04 -14.90 -8.12
N ARG A 61 3.03 -15.18 -9.43
CA ARG A 61 3.62 -14.31 -10.46
C ARG A 61 3.00 -12.91 -10.54
N LEU A 62 1.76 -12.75 -10.06
CA LEU A 62 0.99 -11.51 -10.15
C LEU A 62 1.05 -10.64 -8.90
N ASP A 63 1.40 -11.19 -7.73
CA ASP A 63 1.34 -10.49 -6.44
C ASP A 63 2.67 -10.44 -5.67
N VAL A 64 3.76 -10.97 -6.23
CA VAL A 64 5.10 -10.99 -5.59
C VAL A 64 6.19 -10.36 -6.46
N ALA A 65 6.99 -9.48 -5.85
CA ALA A 65 8.20 -8.91 -6.43
C ALA A 65 9.44 -9.77 -6.15
N PRO A 66 10.20 -10.25 -7.16
CA PRO A 66 11.46 -10.91 -6.93
C PRO A 66 12.53 -9.88 -6.54
N TRP A 67 13.46 -10.30 -5.69
CA TRP A 67 14.61 -9.50 -5.29
C TRP A 67 15.86 -10.37 -5.17
N TYR A 68 16.98 -9.84 -5.66
CA TYR A 68 18.19 -10.62 -5.90
C TYR A 68 19.12 -10.73 -4.67
N ARG A 69 18.95 -9.84 -3.68
CA ARG A 69 19.69 -9.88 -2.41
C ARG A 69 18.81 -10.40 -1.29
N GLU A 70 19.42 -11.00 -0.29
CA GLU A 70 18.74 -11.29 0.98
C GLU A 70 18.51 -9.99 1.75
N LEU A 71 17.35 -9.88 2.39
CA LEU A 71 16.95 -8.71 3.16
C LEU A 71 16.75 -9.09 4.64
N ASP A 72 17.45 -8.35 5.50
CA ASP A 72 17.32 -8.45 6.95
C ASP A 72 16.02 -7.74 7.41
N ILE A 73 15.12 -8.51 8.04
CA ILE A 73 13.83 -8.04 8.56
C ILE A 73 14.02 -6.97 9.64
N ASP A 74 15.01 -7.12 10.52
CA ASP A 74 15.26 -6.15 11.59
C ASP A 74 15.74 -4.84 10.99
N ALA A 75 16.58 -4.89 9.95
CA ALA A 75 17.03 -3.70 9.25
C ALA A 75 15.87 -3.00 8.52
N LEU A 76 14.99 -3.76 7.85
CA LEU A 76 13.76 -3.27 7.21
C LEU A 76 12.85 -2.57 8.22
N ASN A 77 12.60 -3.19 9.37
CA ASN A 77 11.74 -2.63 10.42
C ASN A 77 12.36 -1.39 11.08
N LYS A 78 13.67 -1.41 11.38
CA LYS A 78 14.38 -0.22 11.90
C LYS A 78 14.26 0.98 10.96
N ALA A 79 14.39 0.76 9.65
CA ALA A 79 14.25 1.83 8.66
C ALA A 79 12.79 2.31 8.53
N SER A 80 11.83 1.39 8.59
CA SER A 80 10.39 1.69 8.46
C SER A 80 9.88 2.58 9.59
N VAL A 81 10.36 2.35 10.83
CA VAL A 81 9.99 3.16 12.02
C VAL A 81 10.31 4.64 11.84
N LEU A 82 11.40 4.97 11.14
CA LEU A 82 11.83 6.36 10.90
C LEU A 82 10.83 7.16 10.04
N LEU A 83 9.94 6.47 9.32
CA LEU A 83 8.97 7.07 8.41
C LEU A 83 7.57 7.19 9.03
N LEU A 84 7.35 6.63 10.23
CA LEU A 84 6.05 6.67 10.91
C LEU A 84 5.70 8.07 11.40
N GLY A 85 4.41 8.39 11.45
CA GLY A 85 3.88 9.67 11.91
C GLY A 85 3.48 10.62 10.78
N THR A 86 3.25 11.87 11.14
CA THR A 86 2.81 12.92 10.20
C THR A 86 4.02 13.66 9.63
N HIS A 87 4.20 13.55 8.31
CA HIS A 87 5.32 14.15 7.60
C HIS A 87 4.90 14.72 6.25
N ASP A 88 5.75 15.59 5.70
CA ASP A 88 5.67 15.96 4.29
C ASP A 88 6.41 14.90 3.44
N PHE A 89 5.64 14.01 2.81
CA PHE A 89 6.19 12.91 2.01
C PHE A 89 6.55 13.32 0.58
N ALA A 90 6.74 14.61 0.28
CA ALA A 90 7.05 15.11 -1.07
C ALA A 90 8.17 14.32 -1.77
N ALA A 91 9.23 13.95 -1.04
CA ALA A 91 10.32 13.13 -1.55
C ALA A 91 9.86 11.78 -2.14
N PHE A 92 8.82 11.19 -1.56
CA PHE A 92 8.25 9.89 -1.93
C PHE A 92 7.05 10.01 -2.88
N CYS A 93 6.61 11.22 -3.21
CA CYS A 93 5.45 11.47 -4.05
C CYS A 93 5.92 11.91 -5.43
N ARG A 94 5.34 11.36 -6.51
CA ARG A 94 5.51 12.00 -7.83
C ARG A 94 4.64 13.25 -7.85
N PHE A 95 5.21 14.34 -8.34
CA PHE A 95 4.59 15.66 -8.38
C PHE A 95 3.19 15.62 -9.02
N ARG A 96 2.26 16.30 -8.37
CA ARG A 96 0.90 16.52 -8.86
C ARG A 96 0.43 17.91 -8.42
N GLU A 97 0.04 18.73 -9.37
CA GLU A 97 -0.45 20.08 -9.11
C GLU A 97 -1.68 20.07 -8.19
N GLY A 98 -1.71 20.98 -7.21
CA GLY A 98 -2.81 21.15 -6.27
C GLY A 98 -2.96 20.06 -5.18
N ALA A 99 -2.04 19.09 -5.11
CA ALA A 99 -2.08 18.04 -4.10
C ALA A 99 -1.11 18.32 -2.94
N THR A 100 -1.60 18.30 -1.70
CA THR A 100 -0.71 18.25 -0.53
C THR A 100 -0.02 16.89 -0.43
N THR A 101 1.22 16.90 0.03
CA THR A 101 2.08 15.73 0.28
C THR A 101 2.21 15.39 1.76
N VAL A 102 1.55 16.17 2.64
CA VAL A 102 1.51 15.89 4.07
C VAL A 102 0.55 14.73 4.35
N ARG A 103 1.06 13.64 4.94
CA ARG A 103 0.29 12.43 5.29
C ARG A 103 0.68 11.93 6.65
N THR A 104 -0.17 11.09 7.23
CA THR A 104 0.11 10.37 8.48
C THR A 104 0.28 8.89 8.18
N LEU A 105 1.54 8.43 8.19
CA LEU A 105 1.85 7.00 8.09
C LEU A 105 1.64 6.36 9.46
N MET A 106 0.59 5.55 9.55
CA MET A 106 0.11 4.96 10.80
C MET A 106 0.75 3.60 11.10
N HIS A 107 1.10 2.85 10.06
CA HIS A 107 1.68 1.52 10.17
C HIS A 107 2.68 1.29 9.03
N PHE A 108 3.84 0.72 9.34
CA PHE A 108 4.80 0.26 8.36
C PHE A 108 5.70 -0.80 9.01
N GLU A 109 5.32 -2.05 8.84
CA GLU A 109 5.97 -3.20 9.46
C GLU A 109 6.23 -4.28 8.42
N TRP A 110 7.36 -4.98 8.58
CA TRP A 110 7.76 -6.11 7.78
C TRP A 110 7.70 -7.38 8.60
N VAL A 111 7.07 -8.40 8.01
CA VAL A 111 7.09 -9.77 8.52
C VAL A 111 7.62 -10.69 7.43
N ARG A 112 8.21 -11.81 7.83
CA ARG A 112 8.47 -12.93 6.91
C ARG A 112 7.52 -14.05 7.26
N ASP A 113 6.74 -14.49 6.28
CA ASP A 113 5.81 -15.59 6.48
C ASP A 113 6.52 -16.96 6.44
N ASP A 114 5.76 -18.02 6.75
CA ASP A 114 6.28 -19.38 6.79
C ASP A 114 6.70 -19.91 5.39
N GLU A 115 6.19 -19.30 4.32
CA GLU A 115 6.60 -19.59 2.94
C GLU A 115 7.87 -18.82 2.53
N GLY A 116 8.39 -17.94 3.40
CA GLY A 116 9.61 -17.17 3.20
C GLY A 116 9.39 -15.81 2.51
N TYR A 117 8.16 -15.39 2.23
CA TYR A 117 7.88 -14.09 1.63
C TYR A 117 8.03 -12.97 2.66
N LEU A 118 8.70 -11.90 2.26
CA LEU A 118 8.71 -10.64 3.01
C LEU A 118 7.45 -9.85 2.67
N ILE A 119 6.66 -9.53 3.69
CA ILE A 119 5.41 -8.80 3.55
C ILE A 119 5.52 -7.52 4.35
N ALA A 120 5.50 -6.39 3.65
CA ALA A 120 5.29 -5.09 4.27
C ALA A 120 3.79 -4.85 4.44
N GLU A 121 3.35 -4.56 5.65
CA GLU A 121 2.03 -4.01 5.93
C GLU A 121 2.16 -2.49 6.10
N ILE A 122 1.48 -1.73 5.24
CA ILE A 122 1.58 -0.26 5.23
C ILE A 122 0.20 0.36 5.36
N ALA A 123 0.03 1.27 6.31
CA ALA A 123 -1.23 1.99 6.50
C ALA A 123 -1.04 3.48 6.71
N ALA A 124 -1.92 4.28 6.10
CA ALA A 124 -1.93 5.73 6.24
C ALA A 124 -3.35 6.29 6.14
N ASP A 125 -3.52 7.54 6.56
CA ASP A 125 -4.74 8.33 6.30
C ASP A 125 -5.02 8.42 4.79
N ALA A 126 -3.98 8.71 4.00
CA ALA A 126 -3.98 8.69 2.55
C ALA A 126 -2.56 8.51 2.02
N PHE A 127 -2.44 8.20 0.73
CA PHE A 127 -1.15 8.08 0.04
C PHE A 127 -1.09 9.04 -1.14
N CYS A 128 0.09 9.58 -1.43
CA CYS A 128 0.33 10.22 -2.72
C CYS A 128 0.47 9.17 -3.83
N TYR A 129 0.47 9.65 -5.08
CA TYR A 129 0.84 8.82 -6.22
C TYR A 129 2.28 8.29 -6.07
N SER A 130 2.41 6.96 -6.24
CA SER A 130 3.65 6.16 -6.06
C SER A 130 4.24 6.08 -4.64
N MET A 131 3.63 6.71 -3.64
CA MET A 131 4.20 6.81 -2.29
C MET A 131 4.61 5.46 -1.69
N VAL A 132 3.72 4.46 -1.69
CA VAL A 132 4.01 3.14 -1.09
C VAL A 132 5.23 2.48 -1.74
N ARG A 133 5.32 2.51 -3.07
CA ARG A 133 6.43 1.89 -3.82
C ARG A 133 7.75 2.60 -3.58
N ASN A 134 7.73 3.91 -3.37
CA ASN A 134 8.90 4.70 -3.04
C ASN A 134 9.36 4.47 -1.60
N LEU A 135 8.42 4.35 -0.65
CA LEU A 135 8.71 4.01 0.75
C LEU A 135 9.39 2.63 0.83
N VAL A 136 8.79 1.62 0.18
CA VAL A 136 9.36 0.27 0.10
C VAL A 136 10.77 0.29 -0.47
N GLY A 137 10.98 0.97 -1.60
CA GLY A 137 12.29 1.04 -2.24
C GLY A 137 13.36 1.73 -1.40
N ALA A 138 13.00 2.81 -0.70
CA ALA A 138 13.92 3.51 0.20
C ALA A 138 14.30 2.64 1.41
N VAL A 139 13.33 1.98 2.04
CA VAL A 139 13.55 1.07 3.17
C VAL A 139 14.42 -0.12 2.77
N VAL A 140 14.16 -0.75 1.61
CA VAL A 140 15.00 -1.82 1.06
C VAL A 140 16.43 -1.33 0.82
N CYS A 141 16.60 -0.11 0.29
CA CYS A 141 17.92 0.47 0.04
C CYS A 141 18.75 0.64 1.33
N VAL A 142 18.12 1.05 2.42
CA VAL A 142 18.75 1.16 3.75
C VAL A 142 19.03 -0.23 4.33
N ALA A 143 18.07 -1.15 4.25
CA ALA A 143 18.22 -2.50 4.79
C ALA A 143 19.36 -3.29 4.10
N GLU A 144 19.63 -3.01 2.82
CA GLU A 144 20.77 -3.57 2.07
C GLU A 144 22.11 -2.88 2.38
N GLY A 145 22.13 -1.86 3.23
CA GLY A 145 23.32 -1.06 3.54
C GLY A 145 23.79 -0.17 2.38
N ARG A 146 22.97 0.04 1.34
CA ARG A 146 23.31 0.95 0.22
C ARG A 146 23.21 2.42 0.61
N ASN A 147 22.36 2.74 1.58
CA ASN A 147 22.24 4.06 2.19
C ASN A 147 22.11 3.91 3.70
N SER A 148 22.41 4.99 4.44
CA SER A 148 22.32 4.99 5.90
C SER A 148 20.91 5.34 6.40
N TYR A 149 20.67 5.14 7.70
CA TYR A 149 19.43 5.57 8.34
C TYR A 149 19.28 7.10 8.32
N GLU A 150 20.38 7.83 8.47
CA GLU A 150 20.44 9.30 8.39
C GLU A 150 20.09 9.80 6.99
N TRP A 151 20.45 9.06 5.95
CA TRP A 151 20.04 9.38 4.59
C TRP A 151 18.51 9.34 4.45
N LEU A 152 17.85 8.34 5.04
CA LEU A 152 16.39 8.20 4.97
C LEU A 152 15.66 9.33 5.71
N THR A 153 16.15 9.71 6.90
CA THR A 153 15.58 10.83 7.67
C THR A 153 15.84 12.16 6.97
N ALA A 154 17.04 12.36 6.41
CA ALA A 154 17.37 13.55 5.62
C ALA A 154 16.50 13.66 4.37
N MET A 155 16.23 12.55 3.67
CA MET A 155 15.36 12.55 2.50
C MET A 155 13.92 12.96 2.84
N LEU A 156 13.39 12.49 3.97
CA LEU A 156 12.10 12.91 4.49
C LEU A 156 12.07 14.41 4.85
N ALA A 157 13.17 14.94 5.41
CA ALA A 157 13.27 16.34 5.83
C ALA A 157 13.52 17.32 4.67
N ASN A 158 14.42 16.99 3.75
CA ASN A 158 14.97 17.90 2.74
C ASN A 158 14.13 17.96 1.45
N LYS A 159 13.08 17.14 1.34
CA LYS A 159 12.20 17.04 0.15
C LYS A 159 12.94 16.74 -1.15
N GLU A 160 14.15 16.18 -1.06
CA GLU A 160 14.87 15.69 -2.23
C GLU A 160 14.15 14.44 -2.75
N ARG A 161 13.72 14.50 -4.02
CA ARG A 161 12.91 13.46 -4.62
C ARG A 161 13.68 12.13 -4.64
N VAL A 162 13.02 11.06 -4.18
CA VAL A 162 13.48 9.67 -4.34
C VAL A 162 13.79 9.46 -5.83
N PRO A 163 15.02 9.07 -6.19
CA PRO A 163 15.36 8.75 -7.57
C PRO A 163 14.36 7.75 -8.16
N ASP A 164 13.94 7.96 -9.40
CA ASP A 164 12.99 7.04 -10.06
C ASP A 164 13.54 5.60 -10.14
N SER A 165 14.86 5.42 -10.03
CA SER A 165 15.56 4.13 -9.93
C SER A 165 15.28 3.35 -8.64
N LEU A 166 14.75 4.00 -7.60
CA LEU A 166 14.36 3.35 -6.34
C LEU A 166 12.87 2.99 -6.30
N VAL A 167 12.09 3.33 -7.32
CA VAL A 167 10.66 3.00 -7.36
C VAL A 167 10.51 1.49 -7.51
N PHE A 168 10.07 0.81 -6.46
CA PHE A 168 9.86 -0.65 -6.53
C PHE A 168 8.78 -1.01 -7.57
N VAL A 169 8.81 -2.23 -8.09
CA VAL A 169 7.87 -2.67 -9.15
C VAL A 169 6.42 -2.63 -8.67
N ALA A 170 5.44 -2.50 -9.58
CA ALA A 170 4.04 -2.42 -9.18
C ALA A 170 3.46 -3.75 -8.67
N LYS A 171 3.93 -4.89 -9.22
CA LYS A 171 3.33 -6.21 -9.00
C LYS A 171 3.33 -6.71 -7.55
N GLY A 172 4.25 -6.24 -6.70
CA GLY A 172 4.23 -6.63 -5.28
C GLY A 172 3.17 -5.91 -4.46
N LEU A 173 2.57 -4.84 -4.99
CA LEU A 173 1.65 -3.96 -4.26
C LEU A 173 0.21 -4.44 -4.37
N THR A 174 -0.45 -4.61 -3.22
CA THR A 174 -1.88 -4.94 -3.14
C THR A 174 -2.57 -4.01 -2.15
N LEU A 175 -3.69 -3.37 -2.57
CA LEU A 175 -4.61 -2.70 -1.64
C LEU A 175 -5.40 -3.78 -0.90
N ARG A 176 -5.25 -3.87 0.42
CA ARG A 176 -5.91 -4.90 1.25
C ARG A 176 -7.31 -4.48 1.66
N ASN A 177 -7.46 -3.26 2.16
CA ASN A 177 -8.76 -2.71 2.53
C ASN A 177 -8.70 -1.17 2.66
N VAL A 178 -9.90 -0.59 2.76
CA VAL A 178 -10.12 0.82 3.11
C VAL A 178 -11.06 0.85 4.30
N GLU A 179 -10.69 1.59 5.33
CA GLU A 179 -11.49 1.74 6.54
C GLU A 179 -12.30 3.04 6.46
N TYR A 180 -13.51 2.97 7.01
CA TYR A 180 -14.48 4.06 7.07
C TYR A 180 -14.92 4.24 8.53
N SER A 181 -15.28 5.46 8.93
CA SER A 181 -15.87 5.71 10.25
C SER A 181 -17.19 4.93 10.41
N SER A 182 -17.49 4.49 11.63
CA SER A 182 -18.73 3.77 11.95
C SER A 182 -20.00 4.54 11.60
N GLU A 183 -19.94 5.87 11.59
CA GLU A 183 -21.07 6.75 11.23
C GLU A 183 -21.45 6.69 9.73
N ALA A 184 -20.57 6.16 8.88
CA ALA A 184 -20.81 6.05 7.45
C ALA A 184 -21.76 4.89 7.08
N THR A 185 -21.95 3.92 7.98
CA THR A 185 -22.72 2.71 7.69
C THR A 185 -24.14 2.87 8.23
N SER A 186 -25.15 2.65 7.38
CA SER A 186 -26.54 2.58 7.83
C SER A 186 -26.72 1.41 8.81
N LYS A 187 -27.47 1.62 9.90
CA LYS A 187 -27.92 0.55 10.82
C LYS A 187 -28.71 -0.52 10.07
#